data_AF-A0A061HZ50-F1
#
_entry.id   AF-A0A061HZ50-F1
#
_cell.length_a   1.000
_cell.length_b   1.000
_cell.length_c   1.000
_cell.angle_alpha   90.00
_cell.angle_beta   90.00
_cell.angle_gamma   90.00
#
_symmetry.space_group_name_H-M   'P 1'
#
loop_
_entity.id
_entity.type
_entity.pdbx_description
1 polymer ?
#
loop_
_entity_poly.entity_id
_entity_poly.type
_entity_poly.pdbx_seq_one_letter_code
_entity_poly.pdbx_strand_id
1 'polypeptide(L)'
;MGRRPARCYRYCKNKPYPKSRFCRGVPDAKIRIFDLGRKKAKVDEFPLCGHMVSDEYEQLSSEALEAARICANKYMVKSCGKDGFHIRVRLHPFHVIRINKMLSCAGADRRGFSVFGEFWDFICS
;
A
#
# COMPACT_ATOMS: atom_id res chain seq x y z
N MET A 1 -13.07 7.04 -10.29
CA MET A 1 -12.32 6.46 -11.42
C MET A 1 -11.64 5.21 -10.94
N GLY A 2 -11.80 4.09 -11.65
CA GLY A 2 -11.24 2.80 -11.21
C GLY A 2 -9.72 2.83 -11.14
N ARG A 3 -9.15 2.13 -10.15
CA ARG A 3 -7.68 1.97 -10.07
C ARG A 3 -7.21 1.06 -11.18
N ARG A 4 -5.99 1.33 -11.68
CA ARG A 4 -5.33 0.38 -12.56
C ARG A 4 -5.03 -0.92 -11.80
N PRO A 5 -5.08 -2.07 -12.48
CA PRO A 5 -4.74 -3.36 -11.86
C PRO A 5 -3.29 -3.35 -11.35
N ALA A 6 -3.05 -4.02 -10.22
CA ALA A 6 -1.74 -4.05 -9.55
C ALA A 6 -0.60 -4.60 -10.43
N ARG A 7 -0.93 -5.39 -11.46
CA ARG A 7 0.05 -5.88 -12.46
C ARG A 7 0.87 -4.76 -13.11
N CYS A 8 0.32 -3.55 -13.20
CA CYS A 8 1.02 -2.40 -13.79
C CYS A 8 2.16 -1.86 -12.89
N TYR A 9 2.10 -2.15 -11.59
CA TYR A 9 3.00 -1.60 -10.57
C TYR A 9 3.77 -2.65 -9.78
N ARG A 10 3.59 -3.95 -10.07
CA ARG A 10 4.23 -5.06 -9.33
C ARG A 10 5.75 -4.92 -9.25
N TYR A 11 6.40 -4.48 -10.33
CA TYR A 11 7.86 -4.43 -10.39
C TYR A 11 8.43 -3.07 -10.00
N CYS A 12 9.48 -3.11 -9.17
CA CYS A 12 10.30 -1.96 -8.76
C CYS A 12 11.18 -1.42 -9.90
N LYS A 13 10.57 -0.83 -10.94
CA LYS A 13 11.30 -0.35 -12.13
C LYS A 13 11.83 1.08 -12.03
N ASN A 14 11.18 1.92 -11.22
CA ASN A 14 11.46 3.35 -11.14
C ASN A 14 12.25 3.69 -9.88
N LYS A 15 12.98 4.82 -9.92
CA LYS A 15 13.60 5.39 -8.72
C LYS A 15 12.53 5.68 -7.65
N PRO A 16 12.85 5.52 -6.35
CA PRO A 16 11.92 5.84 -5.28
C PRO A 16 11.42 7.28 -5.36
N TYR A 17 10.09 7.47 -5.26
CA TYR A 17 9.46 8.78 -5.38
C TYR A 17 8.59 9.06 -4.14
N PRO A 18 9.16 9.60 -3.06
CA PRO A 18 8.43 9.82 -1.82
C PRO A 18 7.59 11.09 -1.84
N LYS A 19 6.56 11.12 -0.99
CA LYS A 19 5.82 12.35 -0.67
C LYS A 19 6.83 13.39 -0.15
N SER A 20 6.93 14.53 -0.82
CA SER A 20 7.96 15.54 -0.57
C SER A 20 7.48 16.93 -1.01
N ARG A 21 8.29 17.97 -0.80
CA ARG A 21 7.97 19.35 -1.23
C ARG A 21 7.74 19.47 -2.74
N PHE A 22 8.38 18.59 -3.52
CA PHE A 22 8.25 18.50 -4.97
C PHE A 22 7.05 17.63 -5.40
N CYS A 23 6.60 16.70 -4.54
CA CYS A 23 5.53 15.75 -4.81
C CYS A 23 4.29 16.13 -3.99
N ARG A 24 3.54 17.13 -4.46
CA ARG A 24 2.33 17.65 -3.80
C ARG A 24 1.08 16.97 -4.35
N GLY A 25 0.01 16.90 -3.55
CA GLY A 25 -1.25 16.27 -3.97
C GLY A 25 -1.26 14.74 -3.92
N VAL A 26 -0.29 14.14 -3.25
CA VAL A 26 -0.24 12.69 -3.02
C VAL A 26 -1.35 12.28 -2.06
N PRO A 27 -2.25 11.36 -2.45
CA PRO A 27 -3.28 10.84 -1.56
C PRO A 27 -2.66 10.04 -0.41
N ASP A 28 -3.33 10.03 0.74
CA ASP A 28 -2.82 9.33 1.91
C ASP A 28 -2.95 7.80 1.79
N ALA A 29 -2.04 7.10 2.47
CA ALA A 29 -1.99 5.64 2.51
C ALA A 29 -3.29 5.03 3.03
N LYS A 30 -3.74 3.93 2.40
CA LYS A 30 -4.94 3.21 2.89
C LYS A 30 -4.69 2.59 4.26
N ILE A 31 -3.51 2.03 4.47
CA ILE A 31 -3.06 1.57 5.79
C ILE A 31 -2.73 2.76 6.68
N ARG A 32 -3.44 2.87 7.81
CA ARG A 32 -3.21 3.92 8.83
C ARG A 32 -2.74 3.35 10.16
N ILE A 33 -2.99 2.07 10.40
CA ILE A 33 -2.71 1.39 11.67
C ILE A 33 -1.75 0.25 11.38
N PHE A 34 -0.54 0.34 11.92
CA PHE A 34 0.52 -0.66 11.71
C PHE A 34 0.58 -1.70 12.82
N ASP A 35 0.26 -1.31 14.06
CA ASP A 35 0.21 -2.21 15.21
C ASP A 35 -1.21 -2.62 15.57
N LEU A 36 -1.40 -3.89 15.91
CA LEU A 36 -2.65 -4.50 16.32
C LEU A 36 -2.48 -5.39 17.56
N GLY A 37 -3.63 -5.76 18.13
CA GLY A 37 -3.70 -6.56 19.35
C GLY A 37 -3.21 -5.79 20.57
N ARG A 38 -2.58 -6.49 21.52
CA ARG A 38 -2.20 -5.94 22.82
C ARG A 38 -0.84 -5.23 22.75
N LYS A 39 -0.83 -3.97 22.28
CA LYS A 39 0.38 -3.13 22.12
C LYS A 39 1.14 -2.83 23.42
N LYS A 40 0.45 -2.94 24.57
CA LYS A 40 1.01 -2.66 25.90
C LYS A 40 1.53 -3.91 26.61
N ALA A 41 1.49 -5.08 25.97
CA ALA A 41 2.02 -6.30 26.56
C ALA A 41 3.53 -6.16 26.80
N LYS A 42 4.03 -6.74 27.88
CA LYS A 42 5.47 -6.81 28.17
C LYS A 42 6.13 -7.85 27.27
N VAL A 43 7.45 -7.72 27.10
CA VAL A 43 8.26 -8.62 26.27
C VAL A 43 8.16 -10.08 26.75
N ASP A 44 8.00 -10.29 28.05
CA ASP A 44 7.93 -11.63 28.67
C ASP A 44 6.61 -12.38 28.38
N GLU A 45 5.55 -11.66 27.96
CA GLU A 45 4.21 -12.25 27.78
C GLU A 45 4.05 -12.99 26.44
N PHE A 46 4.86 -12.66 25.43
CA PHE A 46 4.79 -13.26 24.10
C PHE A 46 6.13 -13.86 23.68
N PRO A 47 6.37 -15.16 23.94
CA PRO A 47 7.66 -15.80 23.65
C PRO A 47 7.84 -16.17 22.17
N LEU A 48 6.75 -16.24 21.39
CA LEU A 48 6.78 -16.67 19.99
C LEU A 48 6.76 -15.47 19.03
N CYS A 49 7.68 -15.46 18.06
CA CYS A 49 7.69 -14.48 16.99
C CYS A 49 7.66 -15.17 15.61
N GLY A 50 6.65 -14.85 14.81
CA GLY A 50 6.54 -15.28 13.42
C GLY A 50 6.64 -14.08 12.48
N HIS A 51 7.31 -14.26 11.34
CA HIS A 51 7.45 -13.23 10.31
C HIS A 51 6.95 -13.75 8.97
N MET A 52 6.17 -12.91 8.29
CA MET A 52 5.84 -13.10 6.87
C MET A 52 6.90 -12.36 6.06
N VAL A 53 7.63 -13.11 5.23
CA VAL A 53 8.71 -12.59 4.38
C VAL A 53 8.32 -12.82 2.92
N SER A 54 8.58 -11.82 2.08
CA SER A 54 8.44 -11.93 0.63
C SER A 54 9.76 -12.37 0.02
N ASP A 55 9.74 -13.44 -0.77
CA ASP A 55 10.94 -13.95 -1.48
C ASP A 55 11.16 -13.28 -2.85
N GLU A 56 10.20 -12.48 -3.32
CA GLU A 56 10.28 -11.72 -4.56
C GLU A 56 10.54 -10.23 -4.30
N TYR A 57 11.28 -9.60 -5.21
CA TYR A 57 11.49 -8.15 -5.20
C TYR A 57 10.34 -7.43 -5.92
N GLU A 58 9.30 -7.10 -5.17
CA GLU A 58 8.08 -6.47 -5.69
C GLU A 58 7.63 -5.23 -4.90
N GLN A 59 6.77 -4.43 -5.51
CA GLN A 59 6.07 -3.33 -4.85
C GLN A 59 4.73 -3.81 -4.32
N LEU A 60 4.59 -3.82 -2.99
CA LEU A 60 3.33 -4.09 -2.32
C LEU A 60 2.50 -2.81 -2.18
N SER A 61 1.23 -2.89 -2.58
CA SER A 61 0.33 -1.75 -2.48
C SER A 61 -0.16 -1.53 -1.05
N SER A 62 -0.50 -0.29 -0.69
CA SER A 62 -1.06 -0.01 0.65
C SER A 62 -2.41 -0.70 0.88
N GLU A 63 -3.15 -0.99 -0.20
CA GLU A 63 -4.39 -1.75 -0.12
C GLU A 63 -4.14 -3.22 0.16
N ALA A 64 -3.11 -3.80 -0.47
CA ALA A 64 -2.72 -5.19 -0.20
C ALA A 64 -2.26 -5.33 1.25
N LEU A 65 -1.48 -4.36 1.76
CA LEU A 65 -1.07 -4.33 3.17
C LEU A 65 -2.26 -4.21 4.12
N GLU A 66 -3.22 -3.33 3.82
CA GLU A 66 -4.41 -3.17 4.65
C GLU A 66 -5.32 -4.41 4.60
N ALA A 67 -5.47 -5.04 3.43
CA ALA A 67 -6.24 -6.27 3.28
C ALA A 67 -5.58 -7.43 4.05
N ALA A 68 -4.26 -7.60 3.91
CA ALA A 68 -3.48 -8.60 4.65
C ALA A 68 -3.60 -8.37 6.17
N ARG A 69 -3.50 -7.12 6.61
CA ARG A 69 -3.67 -6.73 8.02
C ARG A 69 -5.06 -7.10 8.54
N ILE A 70 -6.13 -6.78 7.81
CA ILE A 70 -7.51 -7.11 8.22
C ILE A 70 -7.71 -8.63 8.27
N CYS A 71 -7.18 -9.36 7.28
CA CYS A 71 -7.27 -10.81 7.22
C CYS A 71 -6.59 -11.47 8.43
N ALA A 72 -5.33 -11.10 8.68
CA ALA A 72 -4.56 -11.61 9.83
C ALA A 72 -5.27 -11.28 11.15
N ASN A 73 -5.75 -10.05 11.32
CA ASN A 73 -6.46 -9.65 12.54
C ASN A 73 -7.75 -10.46 12.74
N LYS A 74 -8.54 -10.68 11.69
CA LYS A 74 -9.80 -11.44 11.79
C LYS A 74 -9.53 -12.89 12.21
N TYR A 75 -8.49 -13.50 11.65
CA TYR A 75 -8.09 -14.86 12.00
C TYR A 75 -7.59 -14.95 13.44
N MET A 76 -6.66 -14.07 13.85
CA MET A 76 -6.08 -14.11 15.19
C MET A 76 -7.10 -13.80 16.29
N VAL A 77 -8.03 -12.86 16.05
CA VAL A 77 -9.13 -12.59 17.00
C VAL A 77 -10.03 -13.81 17.17
N LYS A 78 -10.27 -14.59 16.10
CA LYS A 78 -11.07 -15.82 16.17
C LYS A 78 -10.34 -16.94 16.92
N SER A 79 -9.05 -17.11 16.69
CA SER A 79 -8.28 -18.24 17.22
C SER A 79 -7.75 -18.02 18.64
N CYS A 80 -7.23 -16.82 18.95
CA CYS A 80 -6.50 -16.54 20.19
C CYS A 80 -7.15 -15.45 21.06
N GLY A 81 -8.26 -14.85 20.61
CA GLY A 81 -8.88 -13.69 21.26
C GLY A 81 -8.12 -12.38 21.03
N LYS A 82 -8.71 -11.24 21.41
CA LYS A 82 -8.16 -9.90 21.13
C LYS A 82 -6.85 -9.60 21.87
N ASP A 83 -6.65 -10.22 23.03
CA ASP A 83 -5.52 -9.94 23.93
C ASP A 83 -4.39 -10.96 23.83
N GLY A 84 -4.57 -12.02 23.03
CA GLY A 84 -3.62 -13.12 22.90
C GLY A 84 -2.53 -12.91 21.84
N PHE A 85 -2.46 -11.75 21.18
CA PHE A 85 -1.46 -11.50 20.14
C PHE A 85 -1.04 -10.04 20.04
N HIS A 86 0.13 -9.82 19.44
CA HIS A 86 0.61 -8.54 18.95
C HIS A 86 1.08 -8.71 17.49
N ILE A 87 0.47 -7.97 16.57
CA ILE A 87 0.89 -7.95 15.16
C ILE A 87 1.38 -6.57 14.80
N ARG A 88 2.51 -6.49 14.10
CA ARG A 88 3.05 -5.27 13.52
C ARG A 88 3.28 -5.46 12.02
N VAL A 89 2.70 -4.56 11.22
CA VAL A 89 3.08 -4.40 9.81
C VAL A 89 4.37 -3.60 9.75
N ARG A 90 5.46 -4.24 9.30
CA ARG A 90 6.79 -3.62 9.23
C ARG A 90 6.99 -2.73 8.00
N LEU A 91 6.19 -2.94 6.95
CA LEU A 91 6.30 -2.21 5.70
C LEU A 91 5.48 -0.92 5.72
N HIS A 92 6.10 0.20 5.34
CA HIS A 92 5.44 1.48 5.18
C HIS A 92 5.44 1.90 3.70
N PRO A 93 4.27 2.24 3.12
CA PRO A 93 4.17 2.64 1.73
C PRO A 93 4.63 4.10 1.55
N PHE A 94 5.92 4.29 1.28
CA PHE A 94 6.48 5.63 1.00
C PHE A 94 6.57 5.96 -0.48
N HIS A 95 6.68 4.95 -1.35
CA HIS A 95 6.84 5.14 -2.78
C HIS A 95 5.50 5.54 -3.41
N VAL A 96 5.41 6.69 -4.07
CA VAL A 96 4.16 7.13 -4.71
C VAL A 96 4.10 6.65 -6.15
N ILE A 97 2.97 6.05 -6.53
CA ILE A 97 2.72 5.59 -7.89
C ILE A 97 2.17 6.74 -8.73
N ARG A 98 2.63 6.85 -9.98
CA ARG A 98 2.16 7.84 -10.94
C ARG A 98 1.26 7.21 -11.99
N ILE A 99 0.15 7.87 -12.31
CA ILE A 99 -0.74 7.48 -13.41
C ILE A 99 -0.94 8.65 -14.36
N ASN A 100 -0.64 8.42 -15.64
CA ASN A 100 -1.11 9.31 -16.69
C ASN A 100 -2.56 8.92 -17.02
N LYS A 101 -3.47 9.85 -16.78
CA LYS A 101 -4.91 9.64 -16.87
C LYS A 101 -5.36 9.89 -18.31
N MET A 102 -5.73 8.82 -19.00
CA MET A 102 -6.30 8.92 -20.35
C MET A 102 -7.80 9.17 -20.25
N LEU A 103 -8.29 10.10 -21.07
CA LEU A 103 -9.73 10.34 -21.24
C LEU A 103 -10.30 9.18 -22.06
N SER A 104 -11.31 8.48 -21.54
CA SER A 104 -11.89 7.30 -22.18
C SER A 104 -13.24 7.58 -22.86
N CYS A 105 -13.53 8.84 -23.20
CA CYS A 105 -14.79 9.21 -23.86
C CYS A 105 -14.72 8.98 -25.38
N ALA A 106 -15.85 8.73 -26.03
CA ALA A 106 -15.93 8.66 -27.50
C ALA A 106 -15.36 9.97 -28.11
N GLY A 107 -14.41 9.86 -29.04
CA GLY A 107 -13.67 11.01 -29.58
C GLY A 107 -12.39 11.41 -28.82
N ALA A 108 -11.93 10.58 -27.87
CA ALA A 108 -10.66 10.78 -27.14
C ALA A 108 -9.42 10.78 -28.03
N ASP A 109 -9.50 10.28 -29.26
CA ASP A 109 -8.41 10.26 -30.24
C ASP A 109 -7.85 11.68 -30.56
N ARG A 110 -8.71 12.71 -30.49
CA ARG A 110 -8.30 14.11 -30.72
C ARG A 110 -7.98 14.91 -29.45
N ARG A 111 -8.37 14.44 -28.26
CA ARG A 111 -8.22 15.17 -26.98
C ARG A 111 -7.64 14.33 -25.85
N GLY A 112 -6.94 13.24 -26.16
CA GLY A 112 -6.08 12.56 -25.21
C GLY A 112 -4.82 13.39 -25.03
N PHE A 113 -4.49 13.78 -23.79
CA PHE A 113 -3.22 14.41 -23.46
C PHE A 113 -2.09 13.42 -23.83
N SER A 114 -1.58 13.57 -25.05
CA SER A 114 -0.59 12.70 -25.66
C SER A 114 0.80 13.17 -25.25
N VAL A 115 1.54 12.33 -24.51
CA VAL A 115 3.01 12.14 -24.37
C VAL A 115 3.91 13.36 -24.14
N PHE A 116 3.57 14.55 -24.64
CA PHE A 116 4.24 15.82 -24.44
C PHE A 116 3.64 16.59 -23.25
N GLY A 117 4.44 16.75 -22.20
CA GLY A 117 4.07 17.59 -21.04
C GLY A 117 3.17 16.91 -20.01
N GLU A 118 3.28 15.59 -19.81
CA GLU A 118 2.40 14.84 -18.92
C GLU A 118 2.52 15.32 -17.45
N PHE A 119 1.45 15.97 -16.96
CA PHE A 119 1.22 16.17 -15.54
C PHE A 119 0.67 14.87 -14.96
N TRP A 120 1.53 14.11 -14.28
CA TRP A 120 1.17 12.82 -13.71
C TRP A 120 0.35 13.02 -12.44
N ASP A 121 -0.87 12.45 -12.41
CA ASP A 121 -1.63 12.34 -11.17
C ASP A 121 -0.95 11.32 -10.24
N PHE A 122 -0.88 11.66 -8.96
CA PHE A 122 -0.37 10.77 -7.92
C PHE A 122 -1.47 9.85 -7.41
N ILE A 123 -1.18 8.56 -7.38
CA ILE A 123 -2.01 7.55 -6.76
C ILE A 123 -1.27 6.94 -5.59
N CYS A 124 -2.04 6.64 -4.55
CA CYS A 124 -1.52 5.96 -3.39
C CYS A 124 -0.97 4.62 -3.87
N SER A 125 0.30 4.37 -3.55
CA SER A 125 0.88 3.03 -3.61
C SER A 125 0.03 2.05 -2.87
#